data_AF-A0A9E0LHW7-F1
#
_entry.id   AF-A0A9E0LHW7-F1
#
_cell.length_a   1.000
_cell.length_b   1.000
_cell.length_c   1.000
_cell.angle_alpha   90.00
_cell.angle_beta   90.00
_cell.angle_gamma   90.00
#
_symmetry.space_group_name_H-M   'P 1'
#
loop_
_entity.id
_entity.type
_entity.pdbx_description
1 polymer ?
#
loop_
_entity_poly.entity_id
_entity_poly.type
_entity_poly.pdbx_seq_one_letter_code
_entity_poly.pdbx_strand_id
1 'polypeptide(L)'
;MQPTKSKSTRYQPKGLYITAAILLTISVAFNVSDQFADEWFDSFTNGLKGASPIQWRDKDEALSEAKRTKKPLLYAFLARHDNASLQMYGDGFHDQKVAQLINQNFIPVRVDFNSRDYDHKSKLYTKLHNQYGYTSTCQLLTVPAHMTDMSSSDLESSANLSEACIDNTAGLERGDRYNHGYNSRYRSGCVRSDGLGFTYNSPKFIGYTNKRELLDYLYGAQHWHRLPPTKGKVAWLPLAVASTSLTSKPRLIAFVDNAGSASDNMRLDTFWNSRDYKLINKEFEPVLVEFRHGDAAFNEPLEKLKEKYGIATLPALVIDSSNLAAPIVQFGNSNSVSTHEFLKSAVNKAAAKL
;
A
#
# COMPACT_ATOMS: atom_id res chain seq x y z
N MET A 1 29.86 18.99 -63.19
CA MET A 1 30.40 19.13 -61.82
C MET A 1 30.52 17.73 -61.21
N GLN A 2 31.73 17.32 -60.81
CA GLN A 2 31.97 16.04 -60.13
C GLN A 2 31.64 16.15 -58.63
N PRO A 3 31.17 15.07 -57.98
CA PRO A 3 30.90 15.07 -56.55
C PRO A 3 32.20 14.97 -55.76
N THR A 4 32.44 15.93 -54.86
CA THR A 4 33.56 15.89 -53.91
C THR A 4 33.25 14.90 -52.78
N LYS A 5 34.08 13.85 -52.66
CA LYS A 5 34.05 12.90 -51.54
C LYS A 5 34.26 13.62 -50.21
N SER A 6 33.31 13.52 -49.30
CA SER A 6 33.49 13.95 -47.90
C SER A 6 34.57 13.06 -47.26
N LYS A 7 35.72 13.63 -46.91
CA LYS A 7 36.73 12.96 -46.09
C LYS A 7 36.20 12.89 -44.66
N SER A 8 35.88 11.69 -44.19
CA SER A 8 35.65 11.40 -42.77
C SER A 8 36.91 11.78 -41.98
N THR A 9 36.82 12.85 -41.19
CA THR A 9 37.84 13.28 -40.24
C THR A 9 37.40 12.96 -38.81
N ARG A 10 37.12 11.69 -38.51
CA ARG A 10 37.17 11.24 -37.11
C ARG A 10 38.58 10.78 -36.80
N TYR A 11 39.42 11.72 -36.37
CA TYR A 11 40.67 11.40 -35.70
C TYR A 11 40.31 10.71 -34.38
N GLN A 12 40.22 9.39 -34.39
CA GLN A 12 40.00 8.62 -33.17
C GLN A 12 41.27 8.73 -32.33
N PRO A 13 41.21 9.31 -31.12
CA PRO A 13 42.41 9.58 -30.34
C PRO A 13 43.05 8.25 -29.96
N LYS A 14 44.23 7.96 -30.52
CA LYS A 14 45.03 6.76 -30.24
C LYS A 14 45.25 6.55 -28.74
N GLY A 15 45.29 7.64 -27.96
CA GLY A 15 45.36 7.62 -26.50
C GLY A 15 44.22 6.84 -25.85
N LEU A 16 43.00 6.87 -26.40
CA LEU A 16 41.85 6.15 -25.82
C LEU A 16 42.01 4.63 -25.94
N TYR A 17 42.56 4.15 -27.05
CA TYR A 17 42.87 2.73 -27.26
C TYR A 17 44.04 2.27 -26.40
N ILE A 18 45.04 3.13 -26.20
CA ILE A 18 46.16 2.84 -25.30
C ILE A 18 45.67 2.73 -23.86
N THR A 19 44.82 3.66 -23.40
CA THR A 19 44.23 3.60 -22.06
C THR A 19 43.37 2.35 -21.89
N ALA A 20 42.53 2.01 -22.87
CA ALA A 20 41.71 0.80 -22.83
C ALA A 20 42.56 -0.48 -22.79
N ALA A 21 43.65 -0.54 -23.58
CA ALA A 21 44.58 -1.67 -23.59
C ALA A 21 45.32 -1.80 -22.25
N ILE A 22 45.76 -0.69 -21.65
CA ILE A 22 46.42 -0.69 -20.33
C ILE A 22 45.45 -1.20 -19.26
N LEU A 23 44.21 -0.72 -19.24
CA LEU A 23 43.19 -1.18 -18.28
C LEU A 23 42.87 -2.67 -18.45
N LEU A 24 42.78 -3.16 -19.70
CA LEU A 24 42.57 -4.58 -20.00
C LEU A 24 43.78 -5.43 -19.56
N THR A 25 45.00 -4.93 -19.74
CA THR A 25 46.22 -5.65 -19.36
C THR A 25 46.37 -5.71 -17.84
N ILE A 26 46.00 -4.64 -17.14
CA ILE A 26 45.95 -4.60 -15.67
C ILE A 26 44.87 -5.56 -15.15
N SER A 27 43.67 -5.61 -15.75
CA SER A 27 42.63 -6.54 -15.31
C SER A 27 43.03 -8.01 -15.46
N VAL A 28 43.72 -8.35 -16.56
CA VAL A 28 44.25 -9.69 -16.81
C VAL A 28 45.44 -10.02 -15.91
N ALA A 29 46.38 -9.09 -15.72
CA ALA A 29 47.59 -9.33 -14.92
C ALA A 29 47.33 -9.48 -13.42
N PHE A 30 46.34 -8.77 -12.90
CA PHE A 30 45.96 -8.85 -11.48
C PHE A 30 44.88 -9.89 -11.20
N ASN A 31 44.47 -10.65 -12.22
CA ASN A 31 43.43 -11.66 -12.11
C ASN A 31 42.24 -11.11 -11.31
N VAL A 32 41.83 -9.88 -11.68
CA VAL A 32 40.79 -9.13 -11.00
C VAL A 32 39.53 -9.98 -11.11
N SER A 33 39.31 -10.80 -10.08
CA SER A 33 38.12 -11.62 -9.97
C SER A 33 36.94 -10.66 -9.91
N ASP A 34 35.78 -11.10 -10.34
CA ASP A 34 34.55 -10.33 -10.15
C ASP A 34 34.40 -9.93 -8.66
N GLN A 35 34.93 -10.72 -7.74
CA GLN A 35 35.03 -10.40 -6.30
C GLN A 35 35.99 -9.24 -5.98
N PHE A 36 37.20 -9.17 -6.56
CA PHE A 36 38.10 -8.02 -6.32
C PHE A 36 37.58 -6.75 -6.97
N ALA A 37 37.01 -6.84 -8.18
CA ALA A 37 36.32 -5.71 -8.79
C ALA A 37 35.14 -5.28 -7.92
N ASP A 38 34.30 -6.20 -7.45
CA ASP A 38 33.17 -5.91 -6.56
C ASP A 38 33.64 -5.35 -5.21
N GLU A 39 34.72 -5.84 -4.60
CA GLU A 39 35.27 -5.31 -3.33
C GLU A 39 35.95 -3.94 -3.51
N TRP A 40 36.65 -3.72 -4.61
CA TRP A 40 37.35 -2.48 -4.89
C TRP A 40 36.38 -1.40 -5.40
N PHE A 41 35.40 -1.76 -6.25
CA PHE A 41 34.25 -0.92 -6.52
C PHE A 41 33.46 -0.70 -5.24
N ASP A 42 33.09 -1.70 -4.43
CA ASP A 42 32.44 -1.42 -3.13
C ASP A 42 33.27 -0.48 -2.25
N SER A 43 34.61 -0.51 -2.31
CA SER A 43 35.44 0.45 -1.57
C SER A 43 35.33 1.90 -2.11
N PHE A 44 35.15 2.08 -3.43
CA PHE A 44 35.05 3.36 -4.15
C PHE A 44 33.61 3.86 -4.41
N THR A 45 32.66 2.95 -4.56
CA THR A 45 31.22 3.07 -4.85
C THR A 45 30.36 2.75 -3.65
N ASN A 46 30.95 2.50 -2.48
CA ASN A 46 30.30 2.87 -1.22
C ASN A 46 30.13 4.40 -1.16
N GLY A 47 29.40 4.98 -2.13
CA GLY A 47 28.69 6.25 -2.01
C GLY A 47 27.66 6.20 -0.87
N LEU A 48 27.51 5.04 -0.22
CA LEU A 48 26.92 4.85 1.10
C LEU A 48 27.73 5.44 2.28
N LYS A 49 29.00 5.78 2.10
CA LYS A 49 29.90 6.28 3.16
C LYS A 49 29.81 7.78 3.44
N GLY A 50 29.05 8.54 2.65
CA GLY A 50 28.55 9.84 3.11
C GLY A 50 27.48 9.58 4.17
N ALA A 51 27.61 10.18 5.36
CA ALA A 51 26.52 10.14 6.33
C ALA A 51 25.34 10.91 5.72
N SER A 52 24.35 10.17 5.20
CA SER A 52 23.09 10.76 4.78
C SER A 52 22.56 11.60 5.95
N PRO A 53 22.06 12.83 5.69
CA PRO A 53 21.44 13.66 6.73
C PRO A 53 20.16 13.04 7.32
N ILE A 54 19.70 11.91 6.79
CA ILE A 54 18.59 11.14 7.35
C ILE A 54 19.02 10.46 8.65
N GLN A 55 18.19 10.62 9.67
CA GLN A 55 18.39 10.04 10.99
C GLN A 55 17.84 8.60 11.00
N TRP A 56 18.58 7.68 10.38
CA TRP A 56 18.21 6.25 10.35
C TRP A 56 18.07 5.66 11.76
N ARG A 57 17.11 4.75 11.93
CA ARG A 57 16.83 4.04 13.19
C ARG A 57 16.97 2.54 13.01
N ASP A 58 17.32 1.87 14.10
CA ASP A 58 17.10 0.43 14.22
C ASP A 58 15.61 0.12 14.25
N LYS A 59 15.22 -1.06 13.74
CA LYS A 59 13.80 -1.43 13.60
C LYS A 59 13.04 -1.39 14.93
N ASP A 60 13.60 -1.97 15.98
CA ASP A 60 12.86 -2.13 17.25
C ASP A 60 12.72 -0.78 17.98
N GLU A 61 13.74 0.08 17.87
CA GLU A 61 13.67 1.48 18.31
C GLU A 61 12.61 2.24 17.52
N ALA A 62 12.62 2.08 16.19
CA ALA A 62 11.68 2.73 15.30
C ALA A 62 10.23 2.32 15.59
N LEU A 63 9.97 1.03 15.84
CA LEU A 63 8.65 0.53 16.22
C LEU A 63 8.17 1.13 17.54
N SER A 64 9.05 1.22 18.53
CA SER A 64 8.75 1.81 19.83
C SER A 64 8.47 3.31 19.70
N GLU A 65 9.29 4.03 18.93
CA GLU A 65 9.11 5.45 18.64
C GLU A 65 7.82 5.71 17.86
N ALA A 66 7.47 4.87 16.88
CA ALA A 66 6.25 4.99 16.09
C ALA A 66 5.00 4.86 16.97
N LYS A 67 4.98 3.86 17.85
CA LYS A 67 3.85 3.65 18.77
C LYS A 67 3.65 4.82 19.73
N ARG A 68 4.74 5.44 20.20
CA ARG A 68 4.75 6.59 21.12
C ARG A 68 4.38 7.90 20.44
N THR A 69 4.99 8.21 19.30
CA THR A 69 4.86 9.49 18.61
C THR A 69 3.71 9.54 17.60
N LYS A 70 3.16 8.36 17.27
CA LYS A 70 2.19 8.16 16.18
C LYS A 70 2.71 8.56 14.79
N LYS A 71 4.04 8.74 14.64
CA LYS A 71 4.66 8.99 13.33
C LYS A 71 4.76 7.69 12.52
N PRO A 72 4.52 7.74 11.19
CA PRO A 72 4.69 6.58 10.32
C PRO A 72 6.15 6.15 10.21
N LEU A 73 6.35 4.85 10.02
CA LEU A 73 7.65 4.27 9.65
C LEU A 73 7.87 4.44 8.15
N LEU A 74 9.10 4.73 7.76
CA LEU A 74 9.55 4.71 6.37
C LEU A 74 10.66 3.67 6.23
N TYR A 75 10.33 2.49 5.68
CA TYR A 75 11.33 1.49 5.35
C TYR A 75 11.94 1.79 3.98
N ALA A 76 13.25 1.90 3.92
CA ALA A 76 14.01 2.04 2.68
C ALA A 76 14.73 0.73 2.37
N PHE A 77 14.23 -0.02 1.38
CA PHE A 77 14.82 -1.25 0.88
C PHE A 77 15.80 -0.90 -0.25
N LEU A 78 17.09 -1.16 -0.03
CA LEU A 78 18.17 -0.82 -0.96
C LEU A 78 19.02 -2.04 -1.27
N ALA A 79 19.18 -2.36 -2.56
CA ALA A 79 20.10 -3.40 -3.00
C ALA A 79 21.50 -2.82 -3.30
N ARG A 80 22.55 -3.45 -2.76
CA ARG A 80 23.93 -2.94 -2.81
C ARG A 80 24.54 -2.78 -4.21
N HIS A 81 23.98 -3.42 -5.22
CA HIS A 81 24.49 -3.38 -6.62
C HIS A 81 23.38 -3.00 -7.62
N ASP A 82 22.37 -2.29 -7.15
CA ASP A 82 21.25 -1.86 -7.98
C ASP A 82 21.38 -0.36 -8.30
N ASN A 83 21.34 -0.03 -9.59
CA ASN A 83 21.53 1.35 -10.06
C ASN A 83 20.49 2.31 -9.46
N ALA A 84 19.23 1.88 -9.35
CA ALA A 84 18.18 2.72 -8.76
C ALA A 84 18.44 2.96 -7.26
N SER A 85 18.88 1.93 -6.52
CA SER A 85 19.24 2.05 -5.11
C SER A 85 20.43 2.99 -4.89
N LEU A 86 21.47 2.88 -5.73
CA LEU A 86 22.64 3.77 -5.69
C LEU A 86 22.25 5.22 -6.02
N GLN A 87 21.39 5.43 -7.01
CA GLN A 87 20.89 6.76 -7.38
C GLN A 87 19.99 7.37 -6.30
N MET A 88 19.05 6.59 -5.74
CA MET A 88 18.19 7.05 -4.65
C MET A 88 19.01 7.44 -3.43
N TYR A 89 20.04 6.67 -3.10
CA TYR A 89 20.93 7.01 -2.00
C TYR A 89 21.74 8.27 -2.31
N GLY A 90 22.38 8.34 -3.48
CA GLY A 90 23.25 9.44 -3.88
C GLY A 90 22.53 10.78 -4.09
N ASP A 91 21.54 10.81 -4.98
CA ASP A 91 20.82 12.04 -5.36
C ASP A 91 19.60 12.31 -4.46
N GLY A 92 18.90 11.27 -4.02
CA GLY A 92 17.71 11.39 -3.17
C GLY A 92 18.06 11.64 -1.71
N PHE A 93 18.68 10.66 -1.05
CA PHE A 93 18.86 10.66 0.41
C PHE A 93 19.96 11.57 0.95
N HIS A 94 20.86 12.09 0.10
CA HIS A 94 21.79 13.15 0.49
C HIS A 94 21.24 14.57 0.25
N ASP A 95 20.11 14.69 -0.45
CA ASP A 95 19.47 15.99 -0.61
C ASP A 95 18.90 16.46 0.74
N GLN A 96 19.28 17.67 1.14
CA GLN A 96 18.88 18.26 2.42
C GLN A 96 17.36 18.40 2.54
N LYS A 97 16.66 18.71 1.44
CA LYS A 97 15.21 18.90 1.45
C LYS A 97 14.50 17.56 1.63
N VAL A 98 14.96 16.52 0.94
CA VAL A 98 14.45 15.15 1.10
C VAL A 98 14.69 14.67 2.53
N ALA A 99 15.90 14.82 3.06
CA ALA A 99 16.23 14.36 4.40
C ALA A 99 15.46 15.09 5.50
N GLN A 100 15.28 16.41 5.37
CA GLN A 100 14.44 17.19 6.28
C GLN A 100 12.99 16.69 6.25
N LEU A 101 12.43 16.45 5.06
CA LEU A 101 11.07 15.94 4.91
C LEU A 101 10.91 14.56 5.59
N ILE A 102 11.89 13.67 5.39
CA ILE A 102 11.92 12.34 6.00
C ILE A 102 11.99 12.46 7.53
N ASN A 103 12.99 13.16 8.07
CA ASN A 103 13.22 13.26 9.51
C ASN A 103 12.07 13.96 10.26
N GLN A 104 11.40 14.92 9.61
CA GLN A 104 10.27 15.63 10.22
C GLN A 104 9.03 14.74 10.33
N ASN A 105 8.74 13.97 9.28
CA ASN A 105 7.43 13.34 9.12
C ASN A 105 7.42 11.82 9.31
N PHE A 106 8.58 11.18 9.27
CA PHE A 106 8.70 9.73 9.33
C PHE A 106 9.75 9.29 10.35
N ILE A 107 9.70 8.02 10.70
CA ILE A 107 10.75 7.32 11.44
C ILE A 107 11.44 6.39 10.43
N PRO A 108 12.62 6.77 9.90
CA PRO A 108 13.23 6.08 8.78
C PRO A 108 14.02 4.85 9.24
N VAL A 109 13.81 3.72 8.59
CA VAL A 109 14.54 2.46 8.83
C VAL A 109 15.15 2.01 7.52
N ARG A 110 16.46 1.79 7.53
CA ARG A 110 17.20 1.33 6.37
C ARG A 110 17.27 -0.20 6.36
N VAL A 111 16.99 -0.80 5.21
CA VAL A 111 17.03 -2.24 5.00
C VAL A 111 17.90 -2.52 3.77
N ASP A 112 19.19 -2.69 4.02
CA ASP A 112 20.13 -3.06 2.97
C ASP A 112 20.10 -4.58 2.72
N PHE A 113 20.25 -4.97 1.47
CA PHE A 113 20.44 -6.36 1.09
C PHE A 113 21.33 -6.50 -0.14
N ASN A 114 21.89 -7.70 -0.31
CA ASN A 114 22.57 -8.06 -1.54
C ASN A 114 21.59 -8.81 -2.45
N SER A 115 21.30 -8.26 -3.63
CA SER A 115 20.40 -8.91 -4.61
C SER A 115 21.01 -10.16 -5.25
N ARG A 116 22.34 -10.33 -5.17
CA ARG A 116 23.08 -11.49 -5.70
C ARG A 116 23.25 -12.60 -4.68
N ASP A 117 23.01 -12.34 -3.39
CA ASP A 117 23.17 -13.32 -2.31
C ASP A 117 21.79 -13.74 -1.77
N TYR A 118 21.19 -14.71 -2.47
CA TYR A 118 19.87 -15.23 -2.11
C TYR A 118 19.90 -16.04 -0.80
N ASP A 119 21.05 -16.66 -0.48
CA ASP A 119 21.19 -17.60 0.63
C ASP A 119 21.52 -16.91 1.97
N HIS A 120 22.11 -15.71 1.95
CA HIS A 120 22.50 -14.97 3.17
C HIS A 120 21.75 -13.64 3.36
N LYS A 121 20.44 -13.65 3.08
CA LYS A 121 19.57 -12.50 3.37
C LYS A 121 19.51 -12.21 4.88
N SER A 122 19.56 -10.93 5.26
CA SER A 122 19.51 -10.56 6.68
C SER A 122 18.18 -10.97 7.32
N LYS A 123 18.19 -11.34 8.61
CA LYS A 123 16.96 -11.70 9.34
C LYS A 123 15.90 -10.60 9.28
N LEU A 124 16.34 -9.34 9.31
CA LEU A 124 15.48 -8.17 9.19
C LEU A 124 14.81 -8.10 7.81
N TYR A 125 15.60 -8.27 6.75
CA TYR A 125 15.10 -8.33 5.37
C TYR A 125 14.05 -9.42 5.22
N THR A 126 14.34 -10.65 5.68
CA THR A 126 13.43 -11.79 5.54
C THR A 126 12.13 -11.58 6.31
N LYS A 127 12.20 -11.07 7.55
CA LYS A 127 11.01 -10.77 8.35
C LYS A 127 10.12 -9.72 7.67
N LEU A 128 10.72 -8.63 7.18
CA LEU A 128 9.97 -7.56 6.50
C LEU A 128 9.47 -7.99 5.12
N HIS A 129 10.22 -8.83 4.41
CA HIS A 129 9.80 -9.42 3.14
C HIS A 129 8.54 -10.27 3.32
N ASN A 130 8.56 -11.18 4.30
CA ASN A 130 7.44 -12.06 4.59
C ASN A 130 6.20 -11.27 5.05
N GLN A 131 6.39 -10.17 5.77
CA GLN A 131 5.29 -9.34 6.27
C GLN A 131 4.70 -8.42 5.19
N TYR A 132 5.55 -7.75 4.39
CA TYR A 132 5.16 -6.63 3.54
C TYR A 132 5.39 -6.83 2.02
N GLY A 133 5.92 -7.98 1.59
CA GLY A 133 5.96 -8.38 0.17
C GLY A 133 6.40 -7.29 -0.80
N TYR A 134 7.61 -6.74 -0.65
CA TYR A 134 8.15 -5.80 -1.64
C TYR A 134 8.63 -6.54 -2.89
N THR A 135 8.56 -5.86 -4.03
CA THR A 135 8.67 -6.47 -5.35
C THR A 135 9.86 -5.94 -6.16
N SER A 136 10.69 -5.07 -5.57
CA SER A 136 11.79 -4.39 -6.26
C SER A 136 13.08 -4.33 -5.45
N THR A 137 14.19 -4.15 -6.16
CA THR A 137 15.54 -3.94 -5.63
C THR A 137 15.72 -2.58 -4.96
N CYS A 138 14.92 -1.59 -5.36
CA CYS A 138 14.85 -0.25 -4.79
C CYS A 138 13.40 0.09 -4.44
N GLN A 139 13.07 0.20 -3.16
CA GLN A 139 11.70 0.49 -2.74
C GLN A 139 11.65 1.30 -1.43
N LEU A 140 10.71 2.25 -1.34
CA LEU A 140 10.24 2.77 -0.06
C LEU A 140 8.88 2.19 0.31
N LEU A 141 8.69 1.90 1.59
CA LEU A 141 7.41 1.51 2.17
C LEU A 141 7.10 2.38 3.37
N THR A 142 5.98 3.08 3.30
CA THR A 142 5.43 3.84 4.42
C THR A 142 4.43 2.98 5.18
N VAL A 143 4.66 2.79 6.48
CA VAL A 143 3.77 2.03 7.38
C VAL A 143 3.26 2.95 8.49
N PRO A 144 1.96 3.28 8.52
CA PRO A 144 1.38 4.07 9.59
C PRO A 144 1.59 3.43 10.96
N ALA A 145 1.81 4.24 12.00
CA ALA A 145 2.09 3.76 13.36
C ALA A 145 1.02 2.82 13.93
N HIS A 146 -0.22 3.00 13.49
CA HIS A 146 -1.33 2.15 13.93
C HIS A 146 -1.40 0.84 13.14
N MET A 147 -0.76 0.72 11.97
CA MET A 147 -0.83 -0.42 11.04
C MET A 147 0.44 -1.28 11.03
N THR A 148 1.30 -1.18 12.05
CA THR A 148 2.61 -1.87 12.05
C THR A 148 2.50 -3.38 12.00
N ASP A 149 1.39 -3.94 12.47
CA ASP A 149 1.17 -5.38 12.57
C ASP A 149 0.33 -5.93 11.39
N MET A 150 -0.03 -5.08 10.42
CA MET A 150 -0.82 -5.46 9.26
C MET A 150 0.02 -6.14 8.17
N SER A 151 -0.65 -6.91 7.32
CA SER A 151 -0.05 -7.54 6.13
C SER A 151 0.22 -6.52 5.02
N SER A 152 1.07 -6.88 4.04
CA SER A 152 1.23 -6.07 2.81
C SER A 152 -0.09 -5.75 2.13
N SER A 153 -0.96 -6.75 2.00
CA SER A 153 -2.24 -6.60 1.29
C SER A 153 -3.15 -5.62 2.00
N ASP A 154 -3.09 -5.57 3.33
CA ASP A 154 -3.92 -4.66 4.11
C ASP A 154 -3.35 -3.25 4.17
N LEU A 155 -2.01 -3.09 4.16
CA LEU A 155 -1.37 -1.79 3.99
C LEU A 155 -1.63 -1.19 2.60
N GLU A 156 -1.64 -2.03 1.57
CA GLU A 156 -2.00 -1.64 0.20
C GLU A 156 -3.49 -1.37 0.02
N SER A 157 -4.31 -1.83 0.97
CA SER A 157 -5.75 -1.70 0.91
C SER A 157 -6.16 -0.24 1.00
N SER A 158 -6.96 0.18 0.05
CA SER A 158 -7.09 1.59 -0.30
C SER A 158 -8.53 2.02 -0.58
N ALA A 159 -9.53 1.48 0.13
CA ALA A 159 -10.87 2.10 0.10
C ALA A 159 -10.79 3.61 0.39
N ASN A 160 -9.87 4.01 1.27
CA ASN A 160 -9.54 5.40 1.61
C ASN A 160 -9.11 6.25 0.38
N LEU A 161 -8.54 5.63 -0.66
CA LEU A 161 -8.07 6.30 -1.87
C LEU A 161 -9.00 6.09 -3.07
N SER A 162 -9.96 5.19 -2.93
CA SER A 162 -10.88 4.86 -4.01
C SER A 162 -11.77 6.04 -4.36
N GLU A 163 -12.27 6.79 -3.39
CA GLU A 163 -13.01 8.02 -3.66
C GLU A 163 -12.11 9.18 -4.13
N ALA A 164 -10.86 9.23 -3.64
CA ALA A 164 -9.97 10.36 -3.91
C ALA A 164 -9.47 10.44 -5.36
N CYS A 165 -9.51 9.33 -6.11
CA CYS A 165 -8.96 9.24 -7.47
C CYS A 165 -9.94 8.73 -8.53
N ILE A 166 -11.24 8.58 -8.21
CA ILE A 166 -12.23 8.06 -9.16
C ILE A 166 -13.09 9.19 -9.73
N ASP A 167 -12.72 9.67 -10.91
CA ASP A 167 -13.51 10.63 -11.69
C ASP A 167 -14.82 10.02 -12.23
N ASN A 168 -14.88 8.68 -12.36
CA ASN A 168 -16.06 7.96 -12.84
C ASN A 168 -16.38 6.73 -11.98
N THR A 169 -17.41 6.89 -11.16
CA THR A 169 -17.91 5.87 -10.22
C THR A 169 -18.74 4.77 -10.89
N ALA A 170 -19.11 4.89 -12.17
CA ALA A 170 -19.98 3.93 -12.86
C ALA A 170 -19.41 2.51 -12.97
N GLY A 171 -18.09 2.34 -12.82
CA GLY A 171 -17.51 0.99 -12.72
C GLY A 171 -17.41 0.45 -11.30
N LEU A 172 -17.41 1.30 -10.27
CA LEU A 172 -17.63 0.86 -8.89
C LEU A 172 -19.08 0.37 -8.74
N GLU A 173 -20.03 1.10 -9.32
CA GLU A 173 -21.46 0.75 -9.27
C GLU A 173 -21.84 -0.56 -9.98
N ARG A 174 -20.95 -1.07 -10.84
CA ARG A 174 -21.10 -2.38 -11.50
C ARG A 174 -20.51 -3.54 -10.69
N GLY A 175 -19.70 -3.26 -9.66
CA GLY A 175 -18.98 -4.29 -8.90
C GLY A 175 -17.80 -4.93 -9.65
N ASP A 176 -17.34 -4.32 -10.74
CA ASP A 176 -16.34 -4.89 -11.65
C ASP A 176 -14.88 -4.69 -11.18
N ARG A 177 -14.65 -4.00 -10.05
CA ARG A 177 -13.39 -3.25 -9.90
C ARG A 177 -12.43 -3.69 -8.82
N TYR A 178 -12.80 -4.27 -7.67
CA TYR A 178 -11.78 -4.47 -6.62
C TYR A 178 -10.62 -5.37 -7.11
N ASN A 179 -10.93 -6.58 -7.58
CA ASN A 179 -9.91 -7.56 -7.98
C ASN A 179 -9.39 -7.40 -9.42
N HIS A 180 -10.16 -6.84 -10.36
CA HIS A 180 -9.79 -6.82 -11.79
C HIS A 180 -9.34 -5.46 -12.34
N GLY A 181 -9.71 -4.34 -11.72
CA GLY A 181 -9.38 -3.00 -12.25
C GLY A 181 -8.76 -2.03 -11.26
N TYR A 182 -9.02 -2.21 -9.97
CA TYR A 182 -8.64 -1.29 -8.90
C TYR A 182 -7.30 -1.73 -8.30
N ASN A 183 -7.16 -3.01 -7.92
CA ASN A 183 -5.89 -3.57 -7.45
C ASN A 183 -4.78 -3.49 -8.54
N SER A 184 -5.08 -3.72 -9.81
CA SER A 184 -4.10 -3.74 -10.91
C SER A 184 -3.65 -2.35 -11.38
N ARG A 185 -4.54 -1.35 -11.43
CA ARG A 185 -4.20 0.05 -11.80
C ARG A 185 -3.53 0.81 -10.67
N TYR A 186 -3.81 0.43 -9.43
CA TYR A 186 -3.19 1.02 -8.24
C TYR A 186 -1.82 0.38 -7.92
N ARG A 187 -1.69 -0.95 -8.03
CA ARG A 187 -0.38 -1.64 -7.87
C ARG A 187 0.64 -1.21 -8.92
N SER A 188 0.17 -0.88 -10.11
CA SER A 188 1.05 -0.41 -11.19
C SER A 188 1.34 1.09 -11.13
N GLY A 189 0.77 1.83 -10.17
CA GLY A 189 0.70 3.29 -10.22
C GLY A 189 -0.22 3.73 -11.38
N CYS A 190 -1.07 4.74 -11.17
CA CYS A 190 -1.78 5.29 -12.33
C CYS A 190 -0.76 5.97 -13.22
N VAL A 191 -0.51 5.40 -14.40
CA VAL A 191 0.22 6.09 -15.48
C VAL A 191 -0.52 7.39 -15.74
N ARG A 192 0.10 8.53 -15.46
CA ARG A 192 -0.48 9.81 -15.86
C ARG A 192 -0.51 9.81 -17.39
N SER A 193 -1.67 10.12 -17.96
CA SER A 193 -1.86 10.21 -19.41
C SER A 193 -1.09 11.37 -20.06
N ASP A 194 -0.46 12.23 -19.26
CA ASP A 194 0.35 13.38 -19.71
C ASP A 194 1.85 13.04 -19.89
N GLY A 195 2.25 11.78 -19.71
CA GLY A 195 3.64 11.35 -19.89
C GLY A 195 4.58 11.72 -18.73
N LEU A 196 4.05 12.21 -17.58
CA LEU A 196 4.83 12.62 -16.41
C LEU A 196 4.91 11.56 -15.30
N GLY A 197 4.92 10.27 -15.66
CA GLY A 197 5.14 9.18 -14.70
C GLY A 197 3.91 8.76 -13.89
N PHE A 198 4.13 7.95 -12.84
CA PHE A 198 3.08 7.31 -12.06
C PHE A 198 2.55 8.22 -10.93
N THR A 199 1.24 8.25 -10.67
CA THR A 199 0.71 8.88 -9.43
C THR A 199 0.85 7.92 -8.26
N TYR A 200 1.78 8.20 -7.35
CA TYR A 200 2.08 7.37 -6.18
C TYR A 200 1.20 7.72 -4.97
N ASN A 201 -0.10 7.52 -5.07
CA ASN A 201 -0.94 7.46 -3.87
C ASN A 201 -0.87 6.07 -3.25
N SER A 202 0.32 5.51 -3.05
CA SER A 202 0.53 4.14 -2.56
C SER A 202 1.38 4.15 -1.30
N PRO A 203 1.25 3.17 -0.39
CA PRO A 203 2.26 2.97 0.64
C PRO A 203 3.66 2.72 0.06
N LYS A 204 3.77 2.32 -1.22
CA LYS A 204 5.03 1.93 -1.87
C LYS A 204 5.51 2.96 -2.91
N PHE A 205 6.81 3.26 -2.87
CA PHE A 205 7.55 3.91 -3.96
C PHE A 205 8.50 2.88 -4.55
N ILE A 206 8.35 2.56 -5.83
CA ILE A 206 9.06 1.45 -6.47
C ILE A 206 10.00 2.00 -7.54
N GLY A 207 11.27 1.64 -7.43
CA GLY A 207 12.33 2.19 -8.26
C GLY A 207 12.64 3.64 -7.89
N TYR A 208 13.73 4.15 -8.45
CA TYR A 208 14.07 5.56 -8.37
C TYR A 208 14.35 6.05 -9.78
N THR A 209 13.56 7.04 -10.22
CA THR A 209 13.74 7.69 -11.51
C THR A 209 14.41 9.05 -11.32
N ASN A 210 13.87 9.86 -10.42
CA ASN A 210 14.34 11.22 -10.15
C ASN A 210 13.84 11.73 -8.78
N LYS A 211 14.47 12.81 -8.31
CA LYS A 211 14.19 13.46 -7.03
C LYS A 211 12.78 14.03 -6.92
N ARG A 212 12.19 14.50 -8.02
CA ARG A 212 10.85 15.10 -8.00
C ARG A 212 9.81 14.05 -7.65
N GLU A 213 9.87 12.88 -8.28
CA GLU A 213 8.98 11.75 -7.98
C GLU A 213 9.13 11.28 -6.53
N LEU A 214 10.36 11.22 -6.01
CA LEU A 214 10.60 10.91 -4.60
C LEU A 214 9.94 11.92 -3.66
N LEU A 215 10.06 13.22 -3.93
CA LEU A 215 9.41 14.26 -3.13
C LEU A 215 7.88 14.16 -3.22
N ASP A 216 7.33 13.97 -4.42
CA ASP A 216 5.89 13.83 -4.64
C ASP A 216 5.34 12.62 -3.87
N TYR A 217 6.04 11.48 -3.90
CA TYR A 217 5.73 10.32 -3.06
C TYR A 217 5.76 10.66 -1.58
N LEU A 218 6.83 11.28 -1.09
CA LEU A 218 6.98 11.58 0.34
C LEU A 218 5.89 12.53 0.86
N TYR A 219 5.41 13.48 0.06
CA TYR A 219 4.25 14.30 0.41
C TYR A 219 2.94 13.50 0.46
N GLY A 220 2.67 12.65 -0.54
CA GLY A 220 1.48 11.79 -0.53
C GLY A 220 1.48 10.78 0.61
N ALA A 221 2.65 10.19 0.89
CA ALA A 221 2.91 9.19 1.92
C ALA A 221 2.53 9.67 3.34
N GLN A 222 2.59 10.97 3.60
CA GLN A 222 2.22 11.57 4.89
C GLN A 222 0.73 11.51 5.20
N HIS A 223 -0.11 11.40 4.17
CA HIS A 223 -1.53 11.72 4.30
C HIS A 223 -2.47 10.57 3.92
N TRP A 224 -2.08 9.68 3.01
CA TRP A 224 -3.00 8.66 2.47
C TRP A 224 -3.69 7.81 3.55
N HIS A 225 -2.99 7.46 4.62
CA HIS A 225 -3.51 6.66 5.72
C HIS A 225 -4.46 7.40 6.66
N ARG A 226 -4.63 8.72 6.48
CA ARG A 226 -5.57 9.56 7.25
C ARG A 226 -6.88 9.81 6.51
N LEU A 227 -6.94 9.44 5.24
CA LEU A 227 -8.17 9.57 4.47
C LEU A 227 -9.19 8.57 5.02
N PRO A 228 -10.43 8.99 5.27
CA PRO A 228 -11.47 8.07 5.74
C PRO A 228 -11.79 7.06 4.64
N PRO A 229 -12.08 5.80 5.00
CA PRO A 229 -12.56 4.82 4.04
C PRO A 229 -13.88 5.24 3.43
N THR A 230 -14.08 4.88 2.17
CA THR A 230 -15.40 5.01 1.55
C THR A 230 -16.45 4.25 2.34
N LYS A 231 -17.65 4.81 2.41
CA LYS A 231 -18.82 4.14 2.99
C LYS A 231 -19.75 3.59 1.91
N GLY A 232 -19.40 3.72 0.63
CA GLY A 232 -20.30 3.42 -0.47
C GLY A 232 -21.46 4.39 -0.57
N LYS A 233 -22.50 3.99 -1.32
CA LYS A 233 -23.73 4.76 -1.54
C LYS A 233 -24.90 4.30 -0.66
N VAL A 234 -24.60 3.51 0.36
CA VAL A 234 -25.58 3.12 1.38
C VAL A 234 -25.87 4.32 2.28
N ALA A 235 -27.15 4.58 2.53
CA ALA A 235 -27.64 5.64 3.39
C ALA A 235 -27.54 5.22 4.87
N TRP A 236 -26.31 5.11 5.37
CA TRP A 236 -26.03 4.64 6.73
C TRP A 236 -26.69 5.52 7.80
N LEU A 237 -27.39 4.87 8.72
CA LEU A 237 -27.94 5.48 9.92
C LEU A 237 -26.86 5.64 11.00
N PRO A 238 -27.07 6.54 11.98
CA PRO A 238 -26.16 6.70 13.11
C PRO A 238 -25.97 5.39 13.89
N LEU A 239 -24.75 5.16 14.40
CA LEU A 239 -24.40 3.96 15.17
C LEU A 239 -25.36 3.69 16.34
N ALA A 240 -25.88 4.74 16.99
CA ALA A 240 -26.83 4.61 18.10
C ALA A 240 -28.08 3.78 17.73
N VAL A 241 -28.47 3.77 16.45
CA VAL A 241 -29.61 2.98 15.95
C VAL A 241 -29.39 1.49 16.16
N ALA A 242 -28.16 0.97 16.13
CA ALA A 242 -27.86 -0.45 16.35
C ALA A 242 -28.36 -0.98 17.71
N SER A 243 -28.51 -0.11 18.71
CA SER A 243 -28.95 -0.47 20.06
C SER A 243 -30.43 -0.16 20.33
N THR A 244 -31.14 0.42 19.36
CA THR A 244 -32.57 0.74 19.51
C THR A 244 -33.46 -0.48 19.26
N SER A 245 -34.72 -0.43 19.68
CA SER A 245 -35.71 -1.45 19.33
C SER A 245 -35.82 -1.61 17.81
N LEU A 246 -36.07 -2.84 17.36
CA LEU A 246 -36.27 -3.13 15.94
C LEU A 246 -37.61 -2.54 15.47
N THR A 247 -37.63 -2.07 14.23
CA THR A 247 -38.85 -1.57 13.58
C THR A 247 -39.41 -2.63 12.64
N SER A 248 -40.41 -2.27 11.84
CA SER A 248 -40.97 -3.17 10.81
C SER A 248 -39.98 -3.49 9.68
N LYS A 249 -38.97 -2.65 9.46
CA LYS A 249 -37.89 -2.94 8.50
C LYS A 249 -36.77 -3.72 9.20
N PRO A 250 -36.20 -4.76 8.56
CA PRO A 250 -35.02 -5.43 9.08
C PRO A 250 -33.85 -4.46 9.19
N ARG A 251 -33.06 -4.59 10.25
CA ARG A 251 -31.82 -3.84 10.44
C ARG A 251 -30.66 -4.60 9.82
N LEU A 252 -29.91 -3.92 8.95
CA LEU A 252 -28.64 -4.43 8.43
C LEU A 252 -27.50 -3.78 9.21
N ILE A 253 -26.70 -4.57 9.92
CA ILE A 253 -25.53 -4.08 10.64
C ILE A 253 -24.29 -4.61 9.93
N ALA A 254 -23.50 -3.70 9.36
CA ALA A 254 -22.25 -4.02 8.68
C ALA A 254 -21.07 -3.78 9.62
N PHE A 255 -20.33 -4.84 9.96
CA PHE A 255 -19.11 -4.78 10.75
C PHE A 255 -17.91 -4.78 9.81
N VAL A 256 -17.06 -3.77 9.89
CA VAL A 256 -15.88 -3.60 9.02
C VAL A 256 -14.72 -3.01 9.81
N ASP A 257 -13.49 -3.30 9.40
CA ASP A 257 -12.32 -2.54 9.83
C ASP A 257 -12.18 -1.26 9.00
N ASN A 258 -11.67 -0.18 9.59
CA ASN A 258 -11.39 1.08 8.89
C ASN A 258 -10.24 0.98 7.87
N ALA A 259 -9.51 -0.13 7.87
CA ALA A 259 -8.48 -0.46 6.91
C ALA A 259 -8.42 -1.97 6.70
N GLY A 260 -7.89 -2.39 5.55
CA GLY A 260 -7.64 -3.81 5.26
C GLY A 260 -8.47 -4.34 4.11
N SER A 261 -7.86 -5.30 3.40
CA SER A 261 -8.29 -5.76 2.09
C SER A 261 -9.69 -6.37 2.10
N ALA A 262 -10.02 -7.15 3.13
CA ALA A 262 -11.32 -7.79 3.24
C ALA A 262 -12.46 -6.77 3.45
N SER A 263 -12.26 -5.77 4.31
CA SER A 263 -13.25 -4.72 4.58
C SER A 263 -13.43 -3.78 3.38
N ASP A 264 -12.34 -3.47 2.68
CA ASP A 264 -12.37 -2.62 1.49
C ASP A 264 -13.03 -3.31 0.30
N ASN A 265 -12.81 -4.62 0.14
CA ASN A 265 -13.60 -5.43 -0.78
C ASN A 265 -15.10 -5.28 -0.51
N MET A 266 -15.55 -5.45 0.74
CA MET A 266 -16.98 -5.33 1.09
C MET A 266 -17.54 -3.94 0.72
N ARG A 267 -16.79 -2.88 1.04
CA ARG A 267 -17.18 -1.50 0.69
C ARG A 267 -17.37 -1.30 -0.81
N LEU A 268 -16.42 -1.79 -1.60
CA LEU A 268 -16.38 -1.53 -3.03
C LEU A 268 -17.26 -2.48 -3.84
N ASP A 269 -17.37 -3.74 -3.43
CA ASP A 269 -18.13 -4.77 -4.15
C ASP A 269 -19.61 -4.82 -3.73
N THR A 270 -19.94 -4.37 -2.51
CA THR A 270 -21.31 -4.40 -1.97
C THR A 270 -21.86 -2.99 -1.77
N PHE A 271 -21.20 -2.15 -0.95
CA PHE A 271 -21.78 -0.86 -0.58
C PHE A 271 -21.75 0.18 -1.71
N TRP A 272 -20.90 -0.03 -2.72
CA TRP A 272 -20.88 0.75 -3.96
C TRP A 272 -21.70 0.14 -5.08
N ASN A 273 -22.01 -1.16 -5.02
CA ASN A 273 -22.72 -1.84 -6.09
C ASN A 273 -24.18 -1.37 -6.16
N SER A 274 -24.59 -0.89 -7.33
CA SER A 274 -25.91 -0.29 -7.53
C SER A 274 -27.07 -1.25 -7.29
N ARG A 275 -26.87 -2.54 -7.53
CA ARG A 275 -27.87 -3.56 -7.20
C ARG A 275 -28.05 -3.69 -5.69
N ASP A 276 -26.94 -3.63 -4.94
CA ASP A 276 -26.93 -3.95 -3.51
C ASP A 276 -27.25 -2.72 -2.67
N TYR A 277 -26.62 -1.57 -2.90
CA TYR A 277 -26.94 -0.35 -2.13
C TYR A 277 -28.39 0.09 -2.33
N LYS A 278 -28.98 -0.09 -3.53
CA LYS A 278 -30.39 0.27 -3.77
C LYS A 278 -31.33 -0.64 -2.98
N LEU A 279 -31.02 -1.95 -2.93
CA LEU A 279 -31.77 -2.90 -2.11
C LEU A 279 -31.64 -2.56 -0.62
N ILE A 280 -30.42 -2.32 -0.15
CA ILE A 280 -30.12 -1.95 1.24
C ILE A 280 -30.91 -0.70 1.65
N ASN A 281 -30.81 0.38 0.88
CA ASN A 281 -31.46 1.66 1.18
C ASN A 281 -32.99 1.56 1.15
N LYS A 282 -33.54 0.63 0.36
CA LYS A 282 -34.99 0.46 0.23
C LYS A 282 -35.56 -0.40 1.35
N GLU A 283 -34.95 -1.55 1.61
CA GLU A 283 -35.55 -2.62 2.42
C GLU A 283 -35.03 -2.66 3.86
N PHE A 284 -33.92 -1.99 4.18
CA PHE A 284 -33.27 -2.12 5.49
C PHE A 284 -33.15 -0.80 6.26
N GLU A 285 -32.89 -0.92 7.56
CA GLU A 285 -32.25 0.11 8.38
C GLU A 285 -30.74 -0.17 8.44
N PRO A 286 -29.91 0.43 7.56
CA PRO A 286 -28.49 0.10 7.51
C PRO A 286 -27.69 0.86 8.57
N VAL A 287 -26.87 0.17 9.35
CA VAL A 287 -25.92 0.74 10.32
C VAL A 287 -24.52 0.23 10.03
N LEU A 288 -23.54 1.14 9.99
CA LEU A 288 -22.14 0.79 9.81
C LEU A 288 -21.42 0.81 11.16
N VAL A 289 -20.80 -0.31 11.51
CA VAL A 289 -19.93 -0.50 12.68
C VAL A 289 -18.50 -0.61 12.18
N GLU A 290 -17.73 0.46 12.34
CA GLU A 290 -16.37 0.56 11.82
C GLU A 290 -15.33 0.54 12.94
N PHE A 291 -14.51 -0.50 12.98
CA PHE A 291 -13.42 -0.64 13.94
C PHE A 291 -12.21 0.18 13.51
N ARG A 292 -11.56 0.83 14.46
CA ARG A 292 -10.34 1.60 14.23
C ARG A 292 -9.12 0.78 14.60
N HIS A 293 -8.30 0.48 13.61
CA HIS A 293 -7.08 -0.26 13.85
C HIS A 293 -6.14 0.51 14.81
N GLY A 294 -5.67 -0.16 15.86
CA GLY A 294 -4.80 0.43 16.88
C GLY A 294 -5.47 1.34 17.92
N ASP A 295 -6.80 1.45 17.93
CA ASP A 295 -7.57 2.28 18.88
C ASP A 295 -8.52 1.42 19.73
N ALA A 296 -7.95 0.72 20.72
CA ALA A 296 -8.71 -0.17 21.60
C ALA A 296 -9.79 0.57 22.41
N ALA A 297 -9.53 1.82 22.80
CA ALA A 297 -10.48 2.62 23.55
C ALA A 297 -11.72 2.98 22.71
N PHE A 298 -11.52 3.34 21.44
CA PHE A 298 -12.63 3.55 20.52
C PHE A 298 -13.41 2.26 20.23
N ASN A 299 -12.71 1.13 20.12
CA ASN A 299 -13.31 -0.15 19.74
C ASN A 299 -14.06 -0.86 20.88
N GLU A 300 -13.79 -0.56 22.15
CA GLU A 300 -14.40 -1.24 23.30
C GLU A 300 -15.95 -1.34 23.21
N PRO A 301 -16.71 -0.26 22.97
CA PRO A 301 -18.17 -0.37 22.82
C PRO A 301 -18.59 -1.16 21.57
N LEU A 302 -17.76 -1.20 20.52
CA LEU A 302 -18.05 -1.93 19.29
C LEU A 302 -17.82 -3.44 19.46
N GLU A 303 -16.83 -3.84 20.27
CA GLU A 303 -16.61 -5.24 20.62
C GLU A 303 -17.80 -5.83 21.37
N LYS A 304 -18.44 -5.08 22.28
CA LYS A 304 -19.69 -5.54 22.96
C LYS A 304 -20.82 -5.80 21.96
N LEU A 305 -20.94 -4.97 20.93
CA LEU A 305 -21.94 -5.15 19.88
C LEU A 305 -21.60 -6.36 18.99
N LYS A 306 -20.32 -6.57 18.69
CA LYS A 306 -19.82 -7.71 17.92
C LYS A 306 -20.03 -9.02 18.67
N GLU A 307 -19.78 -9.06 19.98
CA GLU A 307 -20.05 -10.19 20.87
C GLU A 307 -21.54 -10.55 20.91
N LYS A 308 -22.44 -9.54 21.01
CA LYS A 308 -23.90 -9.74 20.97
C LYS A 308 -24.35 -10.57 19.76
N TYR A 309 -23.71 -10.36 18.61
CA TYR A 309 -24.04 -11.06 17.36
C TYR A 309 -23.12 -12.23 17.04
N GLY A 310 -22.24 -12.64 17.95
CA GLY A 310 -21.33 -13.78 17.77
C GLY A 310 -20.32 -13.57 16.63
N ILE A 311 -19.91 -12.33 16.37
CA ILE A 311 -19.05 -12.00 15.24
C ILE A 311 -17.58 -12.28 15.57
N ALA A 312 -17.01 -13.32 14.97
CA ALA A 312 -15.61 -13.71 15.20
C ALA A 312 -14.61 -13.04 14.25
N THR A 313 -15.03 -12.67 13.04
CA THR A 313 -14.17 -12.15 11.98
C THR A 313 -14.80 -10.98 11.26
N LEU A 314 -13.97 -10.09 10.72
CA LEU A 314 -14.37 -8.93 9.93
C LEU A 314 -13.91 -9.09 8.47
N PRO A 315 -14.66 -8.55 7.49
CA PRO A 315 -15.97 -7.91 7.65
C PRO A 315 -17.07 -8.93 7.95
N ALA A 316 -18.22 -8.47 8.44
CA ALA A 316 -19.41 -9.30 8.61
C ALA A 316 -20.69 -8.49 8.38
N LEU A 317 -21.75 -9.14 7.93
CA LEU A 317 -23.09 -8.56 7.79
C LEU A 317 -24.05 -9.30 8.72
N VAL A 318 -24.81 -8.54 9.49
CA VAL A 318 -25.86 -9.06 10.37
C VAL A 318 -27.19 -8.49 9.93
N ILE A 319 -28.20 -9.36 9.84
CA ILE A 319 -29.57 -8.94 9.61
C ILE A 319 -30.41 -9.33 10.82
N ASP A 320 -30.98 -8.33 11.47
CA ASP A 320 -31.78 -8.45 12.68
C ASP A 320 -33.19 -7.91 12.41
N SER A 321 -34.22 -8.63 12.86
CA SER A 321 -35.62 -8.26 12.61
C SER A 321 -36.53 -8.88 13.66
N SER A 322 -37.61 -8.18 14.00
CA SER A 322 -38.64 -8.69 14.93
C SER A 322 -39.31 -9.96 14.43
N ASN A 323 -39.25 -10.23 13.13
CA ASN A 323 -39.88 -11.39 12.49
C ASN A 323 -38.93 -12.60 12.36
N LEU A 324 -37.68 -12.47 12.84
CA LEU A 324 -36.69 -13.54 12.80
C LEU A 324 -36.55 -14.16 14.19
N ALA A 325 -36.48 -15.50 14.26
CA ALA A 325 -36.19 -16.21 15.50
C ALA A 325 -34.78 -15.93 16.04
N ALA A 326 -33.84 -15.65 15.13
CA ALA A 326 -32.48 -15.24 15.44
C ALA A 326 -31.91 -14.38 14.31
N PRO A 327 -30.95 -13.48 14.60
CA PRO A 327 -30.24 -12.73 13.56
C PRO A 327 -29.55 -13.65 12.57
N ILE A 328 -29.51 -13.25 11.29
CA ILE A 328 -28.82 -13.98 10.23
C ILE A 328 -27.48 -13.30 10.00
N VAL A 329 -26.40 -14.08 9.94
CA VAL A 329 -25.03 -13.56 9.82
C VAL A 329 -24.34 -14.08 8.56
N GLN A 330 -23.67 -13.19 7.85
CA GLN A 330 -22.67 -13.52 6.82
C GLN A 330 -21.29 -13.09 7.31
N PHE A 331 -20.35 -14.03 7.33
CA PHE A 331 -18.95 -13.76 7.66
C PHE A 331 -18.10 -13.54 6.41
N GLY A 332 -17.18 -12.58 6.51
CA GLY A 332 -16.22 -12.26 5.47
C GLY A 332 -16.85 -11.62 4.23
N ASN A 333 -15.98 -11.36 3.27
CA ASN A 333 -16.41 -10.99 1.92
C ASN A 333 -16.74 -12.27 1.15
N SER A 334 -18.01 -12.65 1.12
CA SER A 334 -18.49 -13.58 0.09
C SER A 334 -18.61 -12.78 -1.22
N ASN A 335 -18.29 -13.39 -2.36
CA ASN A 335 -18.32 -12.69 -3.65
C ASN A 335 -19.64 -11.91 -3.83
N SER A 336 -19.64 -10.88 -4.67
CA SER A 336 -20.78 -9.94 -4.79
C SER A 336 -22.11 -10.63 -5.10
N VAL A 337 -22.11 -11.79 -5.76
CA VAL A 337 -23.33 -12.58 -6.01
C VAL A 337 -23.84 -13.23 -4.73
N SER A 338 -22.98 -13.90 -3.97
CA SER A 338 -23.34 -14.52 -2.70
C SER A 338 -23.86 -13.51 -1.68
N THR A 339 -23.21 -12.35 -1.57
CA THR A 339 -23.67 -11.28 -0.67
C THR A 339 -25.04 -10.74 -1.10
N HIS A 340 -25.31 -10.63 -2.40
CA HIS A 340 -26.63 -10.20 -2.89
C HIS A 340 -27.74 -11.21 -2.57
N GLU A 341 -27.48 -12.50 -2.78
CA GLU A 341 -28.45 -13.56 -2.46
C GLU A 341 -28.71 -13.63 -0.96
N PHE A 342 -27.69 -13.40 -0.12
CA PHE A 342 -27.86 -13.26 1.32
C PHE A 342 -28.83 -12.12 1.66
N LEU A 343 -28.62 -10.92 1.11
CA LEU A 343 -29.49 -9.76 1.33
C LEU A 343 -30.93 -10.04 0.89
N LYS A 344 -31.13 -10.59 -0.31
CA LYS A 344 -32.48 -10.95 -0.81
C LYS A 344 -33.17 -12.01 0.04
N SER A 345 -32.45 -13.08 0.40
CA SER A 345 -32.99 -14.15 1.24
C SER A 345 -33.48 -13.60 2.57
N ALA A 346 -32.74 -12.66 3.15
CA ALA A 346 -33.10 -12.06 4.41
C ALA A 346 -34.32 -11.12 4.31
N VAL A 347 -34.47 -10.35 3.22
CA VAL A 347 -35.71 -9.58 2.97
C VAL A 347 -36.91 -10.51 2.92
N ASN A 348 -36.80 -11.61 2.17
CA ASN A 348 -37.90 -12.57 2.04
C ASN A 348 -38.25 -13.23 3.39
N LYS A 349 -37.25 -13.61 4.17
CA LYS A 349 -37.45 -14.18 5.51
C LYS A 349 -38.02 -13.18 6.50
N ALA A 350 -37.60 -11.92 6.46
CA ALA A 350 -38.14 -10.87 7.32
C ALA A 350 -39.58 -10.48 6.95
N ALA A 351 -39.98 -10.64 5.68
CA ALA A 351 -41.34 -10.39 5.22
C ALA A 351 -42.30 -11.55 5.53
N ALA A 352 -41.81 -12.79 5.57
CA ALA A 352 -42.59 -13.94 6.00
C ALA A 352 -42.81 -13.88 7.52
N LYS A 353 -44.00 -13.48 7.96
CA LYS A 353 -44.38 -13.59 9.39
C LYS A 353 -44.30 -15.07 9.78
N LEU A 354 -43.40 -15.38 10.71
CA LEU A 354 -43.35 -16.67 11.41
C LEU A 354 -44.38 -16.70 12.53
#